data_AF-A0A2K4ZND2-F1
#
_entry.id   AF-A0A2K4ZND2-F1
#
_cell.length_a   1.000
_cell.length_b   1.000
_cell.length_c   1.000
_cell.angle_alpha   90.00
_cell.angle_beta   90.00
_cell.angle_gamma   90.00
#
_symmetry.space_group_name_H-M   'P 1'
#
loop_
_entity.id
_entity.type
_entity.pdbx_description
1 polymer ?
#
loop_
_entity_poly.entity_id
_entity_poly.type
_entity_poly.pdbx_seq_one_letter_code
_entity_poly.pdbx_strand_id
1 'polypeptide(L)' 'MKYKNAQDILPDHLLRELQQYVSGETMYVPNRGKEKKSWGEASGARDFYQKRNAENHILSYEIRTRKGEMP' A
#
# COMPACT_ATOMS: atom_id res chain seq x y z
N MET A 1 4.78 -2.79 -9.90
CA MET A 1 3.66 -3.54 -10.51
C MET A 1 3.29 -2.82 -11.80
N LYS A 2 3.13 -3.52 -12.93
CA LYS A 2 2.63 -2.89 -14.15
C LYS A 2 1.16 -2.55 -13.96
N TYR A 3 0.79 -1.30 -14.23
CA TYR A 3 -0.61 -0.89 -14.30
C TYR A 3 -1.31 -1.70 -15.39
N LYS A 4 -2.50 -2.20 -15.09
CA LYS A 4 -3.37 -2.87 -16.05
C LYS A 4 -4.71 -2.14 -16.01
N ASN A 5 -5.20 -1.72 -17.16
CA ASN A 5 -6.53 -1.14 -17.25
C ASN A 5 -7.58 -2.24 -17.04
N ALA A 6 -8.56 -1.98 -16.18
CA ALA A 6 -9.65 -2.91 -15.90
C ALA A 6 -10.45 -3.25 -17.18
N GLN A 7 -10.61 -2.29 -18.09
CA GLN A 7 -11.29 -2.46 -19.37
C GLN A 7 -10.60 -3.48 -20.28
N ASP A 8 -9.28 -3.63 -20.18
CA ASP A 8 -8.50 -4.54 -21.01
C ASP A 8 -8.50 -5.98 -20.48
N ILE A 9 -8.89 -6.19 -19.22
CA ILE A 9 -8.69 -7.47 -18.52
C ILE A 9 -9.97 -8.08 -17.94
N LEU A 10 -11.02 -7.28 -17.73
CA LEU A 10 -12.28 -7.74 -17.16
C LEU A 10 -13.36 -7.86 -18.25
N PRO A 11 -14.24 -8.86 -18.15
CA PRO A 11 -15.48 -8.90 -18.93
C PRO A 11 -16.38 -7.69 -18.66
N ASP A 12 -17.10 -7.24 -19.68
CA ASP A 12 -18.04 -6.12 -19.62
C ASP A 12 -19.05 -6.18 -18.46
N HIS A 13 -19.58 -7.36 -18.15
CA HIS A 13 -20.57 -7.48 -17.08
C HIS A 13 -19.96 -7.20 -15.70
N LEU A 14 -18.71 -7.61 -15.46
CA LEU A 14 -18.00 -7.32 -14.21
C LEU A 14 -17.57 -5.86 -14.14
N LEU A 15 -17.19 -5.24 -15.26
CA LEU A 15 -16.92 -3.80 -15.31
C LEU A 15 -18.15 -2.98 -14.93
N ARG A 16 -19.32 -3.31 -15.50
CA ARG A 16 -20.58 -2.65 -15.16
C ARG A 16 -20.96 -2.80 -13.69
N GLU A 17 -20.70 -3.96 -13.10
CA GLU A 17 -20.93 -4.19 -11.68
C GLU A 17 -19.95 -3.38 -10.83
N LEU A 18 -18.65 -3.41 -11.15
CA LEU A 18 -17.60 -2.67 -10.45
C LEU A 18 -17.89 -1.16 -10.45
N GLN A 19 -18.34 -0.61 -11.58
CA GLN A 19 -18.67 0.80 -11.75
C GLN A 19 -19.82 1.28 -10.84
N GLN A 20 -20.66 0.39 -10.33
CA GLN A 20 -21.67 0.74 -9.33
C GLN A 20 -21.05 1.06 -7.97
N TYR A 21 -19.88 0.50 -7.68
CA TYR A 21 -19.16 0.69 -6.42
C TYR A 21 -18.05 1.73 -6.53
N VAL A 22 -17.32 1.72 -7.63
CA VAL A 22 -16.14 2.57 -7.86
C VAL A 22 -16.05 2.91 -9.35
N SER A 23 -16.28 4.18 -9.71
CA SER A 23 -16.24 4.67 -11.10
C SER A 23 -15.31 5.87 -11.22
N GLY A 24 -14.35 5.81 -12.14
CA GLY A 24 -13.37 6.89 -12.35
C GLY A 24 -12.21 6.90 -11.35
N GLU A 25 -12.09 5.88 -10.50
CA GLU A 25 -11.07 5.79 -9.46
C GLU A 25 -10.17 4.56 -9.62
N THR A 26 -9.02 4.55 -8.94
CA THR A 26 -8.09 3.42 -8.94
C THR A 26 -8.41 2.46 -7.79
N MET A 27 -8.76 1.21 -8.11
CA MET A 27 -9.04 0.16 -7.13
C MET A 27 -7.87 -0.83 -7.02
N TYR A 28 -7.46 -1.15 -5.78
CA TYR A 28 -6.51 -2.23 -5.51
C TYR A 28 -7.25 -3.56 -5.27
N VAL A 29 -6.89 -4.58 -6.03
CA VAL A 29 -7.42 -5.95 -5.85
C VAL A 29 -6.35 -6.81 -5.15
N PRO A 30 -6.59 -7.25 -3.90
CA PRO A 30 -5.64 -8.10 -3.20
C PRO A 30 -5.55 -9.50 -3.83
N ASN A 31 -4.38 -10.13 -3.70
CA ASN A 31 -4.14 -11.48 -4.22
C ASN A 31 -4.93 -12.54 -3.42
N ARG A 32 -5.41 -13.60 -4.09
CA ARG A 32 -6.30 -14.63 -3.51
C ARG A 32 -5.60 -15.64 -2.58
N GLY A 33 -4.27 -15.65 -2.50
CA GLY A 33 -3.51 -16.67 -1.75
C GLY A 33 -3.26 -16.32 -0.29
N LYS A 34 -3.34 -17.34 0.60
CA LYS A 34 -2.73 -17.32 1.94
C LYS A 34 -1.20 -17.15 1.89
N GLU A 35 -0.59 -17.32 0.72
CA GLU A 35 0.78 -16.94 0.42
C GLU A 35 0.90 -15.42 0.29
N LYS A 36 0.81 -14.74 1.44
CA LYS A 36 1.32 -13.39 1.55
C LYS A 36 2.82 -13.45 1.27
N LYS A 37 3.25 -13.16 0.03
CA LYS A 37 4.51 -12.44 -0.10
C LYS A 37 4.27 -11.10 0.57
N SER A 38 4.88 -10.91 1.72
CA SER A 38 4.72 -9.69 2.50
C SER A 38 5.14 -8.51 1.62
N TRP A 39 4.50 -7.36 1.79
CA TRP A 39 4.81 -6.17 0.99
C TRP A 39 6.34 -5.90 1.00
N GLY A 40 6.94 -5.88 -0.19
CA GLY A 40 8.38 -5.65 -0.39
C GLY A 40 9.30 -6.88 -0.35
N GLU A 41 8.78 -8.09 -0.15
CA GLU A 41 9.59 -9.33 -0.09
C GLU A 41 10.17 -9.73 -1.46
N ALA A 42 9.49 -9.39 -2.57
CA ALA A 42 9.98 -9.70 -3.92
C ALA A 42 10.97 -8.67 -4.48
N SER A 43 11.16 -7.52 -3.84
CA SER A 43 11.90 -6.38 -4.42
C SER A 43 12.88 -5.69 -3.47
N GLY A 44 13.13 -6.25 -2.27
CA GLY A 44 13.96 -5.61 -1.23
C GLY A 44 13.35 -4.33 -0.63
N ALA A 45 12.14 -3.94 -1.04
CA ALA A 45 11.50 -2.71 -0.57
C ALA A 45 11.08 -2.80 0.90
N ARG A 46 10.92 -4.02 1.43
CA ARG A 46 10.58 -4.26 2.84
C ARG A 46 11.66 -3.70 3.78
N ASP A 47 12.93 -3.86 3.42
CA ASP A 47 14.06 -3.38 4.25
C ASP A 47 14.21 -1.86 4.13
N PHE A 48 14.02 -1.31 2.92
CA PHE A 48 14.00 0.14 2.70
C PHE A 48 12.92 0.83 3.54
N TYR A 49 11.69 0.32 3.51
CA TYR A 49 10.59 0.90 4.28
C TYR A 49 10.74 0.68 5.78
N GLN A 50 11.28 -0.44 6.24
CA GLN A 50 11.58 -0.64 7.66
C GLN A 50 12.61 0.36 8.16
N LYS A 51 13.73 0.53 7.42
CA LYS A 51 14.79 1.46 7.79
C LYS A 51 14.28 2.91 7.83
N ARG A 52 13.58 3.35 6.78
CA ARG A 52 12.97 4.68 6.72
C ARG A 52 11.94 4.92 7.83
N ASN A 53 11.10 3.93 8.13
CA ASN A 53 10.10 4.06 9.19
C ASN A 53 10.75 4.11 10.58
N ALA A 54 11.81 3.34 10.82
CA ALA A 54 12.59 3.42 12.05
C ALA A 54 13.26 4.80 12.22
N GLU A 55 13.84 5.34 11.14
CA GLU A 55 14.40 6.70 11.12
C GLU A 55 13.34 7.77 11.44
N ASN A 56 12.14 7.67 10.86
CA ASN A 56 11.03 8.56 11.17
C ASN A 56 10.58 8.45 12.64
N HIS A 57 10.55 7.22 13.18
CA HIS A 57 10.20 7.00 14.59
C HIS A 57 11.25 7.62 15.53
N ILE A 58 12.53 7.40 15.28
CA ILE A 58 13.64 7.97 16.06
C ILE A 58 13.57 9.51 16.01
N LEU A 59 13.40 10.08 14.82
CA LEU A 59 13.31 11.52 14.64
C LEU A 59 12.09 12.12 15.36
N SER A 60 10.94 11.45 15.26
CA SER A 60 9.72 11.90 15.97
C SER A 60 9.86 11.84 17.49
N TYR A 61 10.59 10.85 18.00
CA TYR A 61 10.87 10.69 19.42
C TYR A 61 11.81 11.80 19.89
N GLU A 62 12.88 12.08 19.15
CA GLU A 62 13.84 13.13 19.47
C GLU A 62 13.24 14.54 19.39
N ILE A 63 12.30 14.78 18.46
CA ILE A 63 11.57 16.04 18.40
C ILE A 63 10.66 16.21 19.61
N ARG A 64 9.95 15.15 20.03
CA ARG A 64 9.07 15.18 21.21
C ARG A 64 9.85 15.34 22.52
N THR A 65 11.02 14.70 22.65
CA THR A 65 11.90 14.87 23.82
C THR A 65 12.44 16.29 23.92
N ARG A 66 12.87 16.88 22.79
CA ARG A 66 13.34 18.29 22.75
C ARG A 66 12.23 19.30 23.03
N LYS A 67 10.98 18.98 22.73
CA LYS A 67 9.81 19.81 23.05
C LYS A 67 9.31 19.65 24.49
N GLY A 68 9.89 18.73 25.28
CA GLY A 68 9.42 18.46 26.65
C GLY A 68 8.03 17.81 26.69
N GLU A 69 7.57 17.24 25.57
CA GLU A 69 6.24 16.64 25.40
C GLU A 69 6.31 15.10 25.56
N MET A 70 6.86 14.63 26.69
CA MET A 70 6.70 13.24 27.11
C MET A 70 5.98 13.21 28.47
N PRO A 71 5.06 12.25 28.70
CA PRO A 71 4.70 11.85 30.06
C PRO A 71 5.90 11.23 30.78
#